data_AF-A0A2A5GDA1-F1
#
_entry.id   AF-A0A2A5GDA1-F1
#
_cell.length_a   1.000
_cell.length_b   1.000
_cell.length_c   1.000
_cell.angle_alpha   90.00
_cell.angle_beta   90.00
_cell.angle_gamma   90.00
#
_symmetry.space_group_name_H-M   'P 1'
#
loop_
_entity.id
_entity.type
_entity.pdbx_description
1 polymer ?
#
loop_
_entity_poly.entity_id
_entity_poly.type
_entity_poly.pdbx_seq_one_letter_code
_entity_poly.pdbx_strand_id
1 'polypeptide(L)'
;MSAKLQTEETEVGAHPKGTSCGAQTLIDGVRPVTLGEKLTARTTHPMTPKRNPFAVQKPCDLGLFEEVGLAQIDLLDFIANSNGD
;
A
#
# COMPACT_ATOMS: atom_id res chain seq x y z
N MET A 1 -16.74 41.78 -30.03
CA MET A 1 -15.96 40.53 -30.17
C MET A 1 -16.16 39.75 -28.88
N SER A 2 -17.16 38.87 -28.81
CA SER A 2 -17.48 38.11 -27.59
C SER A 2 -16.87 36.73 -27.69
N ALA A 3 -15.83 36.46 -26.89
CA ALA A 3 -15.27 35.13 -26.74
C ALA A 3 -16.22 34.30 -25.86
N LYS A 4 -16.88 33.31 -26.46
CA LYS A 4 -17.56 32.25 -25.72
C LYS A 4 -16.49 31.24 -25.29
N LEU A 5 -16.12 31.24 -24.01
CA LEU A 5 -15.48 30.05 -23.43
C LEU A 5 -16.56 28.98 -23.32
N GLN A 6 -16.48 27.96 -24.17
CA GLN A 6 -17.21 26.72 -23.95
C GLN A 6 -16.45 25.92 -22.91
N THR A 7 -17.06 25.76 -21.75
CA THR A 7 -16.65 24.82 -20.71
C THR A 7 -16.80 23.41 -21.30
N GLU A 8 -15.70 22.75 -21.65
CA GLU A 8 -15.70 21.30 -21.84
C GLU A 8 -15.84 20.65 -20.46
N GLU A 9 -17.05 20.20 -20.14
CA GLU A 9 -17.24 19.19 -19.11
C GLU A 9 -16.59 17.90 -19.61
N THR A 10 -15.37 17.62 -19.16
CA THR A 10 -14.72 16.34 -19.40
C THR A 10 -15.46 15.29 -18.59
N GLU A 11 -16.51 14.71 -19.18
CA GLU A 11 -17.13 13.51 -18.68
C GLU A 11 -16.09 12.38 -18.77
N VAL A 12 -15.56 11.95 -17.62
CA VAL A 12 -14.59 10.87 -17.52
C VAL A 12 -15.31 9.53 -17.73
N GLY A 13 -15.95 9.36 -18.88
CA GLY A 13 -16.56 8.13 -19.36
C GLY A 13 -15.48 7.26 -20.03
N ALA A 14 -15.39 5.99 -19.63
CA ALA A 14 -14.47 5.04 -20.25
C ALA A 14 -14.92 4.71 -21.69
N HIS A 15 -14.59 5.56 -22.66
CA HIS A 15 -14.86 5.30 -24.07
C HIS A 15 -13.89 4.23 -24.62
N PRO A 16 -14.39 3.21 -25.35
CA PRO A 16 -13.53 2.19 -25.94
C PRO A 16 -12.60 2.85 -26.97
N LYS A 17 -11.30 2.79 -26.71
CA LYS A 17 -10.26 3.27 -27.63
C LYS A 17 -10.06 2.21 -28.71
N GLY A 18 -10.00 2.61 -29.98
CA GLY A 18 -9.84 1.67 -31.10
C GLY A 18 -8.62 0.76 -30.93
N THR A 19 -8.84 -0.54 -31.02
CA THR A 19 -7.82 -1.60 -30.96
C THR A 19 -7.74 -2.34 -32.29
N SER A 20 -6.62 -3.00 -32.59
CA SER A 20 -6.46 -3.78 -33.83
C SER A 20 -7.41 -4.97 -33.97
N CYS A 21 -8.06 -5.39 -32.87
CA CYS A 21 -9.06 -6.46 -32.86
C CYS A 21 -10.46 -6.04 -33.33
N GLY A 22 -10.63 -4.83 -33.87
CA GLY A 22 -11.89 -4.36 -34.45
C GLY A 22 -12.68 -3.41 -33.56
N ALA A 23 -13.90 -3.08 -33.97
CA ALA A 23 -14.78 -2.17 -33.24
C ALA A 23 -15.20 -2.78 -31.91
N GLN A 24 -15.06 -2.01 -30.84
CA GLN A 24 -15.47 -2.39 -29.49
C GLN A 24 -16.67 -1.56 -29.06
N THR A 25 -17.63 -2.20 -28.41
CA THR A 25 -18.86 -1.56 -27.90
C THR A 25 -19.06 -1.92 -26.43
N LEU A 26 -19.60 -0.99 -25.66
CA LEU A 26 -19.97 -1.25 -24.28
C LEU A 26 -21.23 -2.12 -24.22
N ILE A 27 -21.28 -3.05 -23.27
CA ILE A 27 -22.45 -3.89 -23.04
C ILE A 27 -23.45 -3.14 -22.16
N ASP A 28 -24.72 -3.12 -22.57
CA ASP A 28 -25.79 -2.46 -21.81
C ASP A 28 -25.91 -3.01 -20.38
N GLY A 29 -26.11 -2.10 -19.43
CA GLY A 29 -26.21 -2.42 -18.00
C GLY A 29 -24.87 -2.79 -17.33
N VAL A 30 -23.77 -2.86 -18.07
CA VAL A 30 -22.44 -3.16 -17.53
C VAL A 30 -21.61 -1.90 -17.43
N ARG A 31 -21.32 -1.47 -16.20
CA ARG A 31 -20.38 -0.36 -15.94
C ARG A 31 -18.93 -0.88 -15.94
N PRO A 32 -18.04 -0.35 -16.79
CA PRO A 32 -16.63 -0.72 -16.78
C PRO A 32 -15.95 -0.33 -15.47
N VAL A 33 -15.08 -1.20 -14.97
CA VAL A 33 -14.23 -0.89 -13.81
C VAL A 33 -13.15 0.09 -14.24
N THR A 34 -13.20 1.31 -13.69
CA THR A 34 -12.26 2.39 -13.97
C THR A 34 -10.88 2.10 -13.38
N LEU A 35 -9.86 2.81 -13.86
CA LEU A 35 -8.52 2.73 -13.26
C LEU A 35 -8.55 3.16 -11.79
N GLY A 36 -9.30 4.20 -11.46
CA GLY A 36 -9.47 4.67 -10.07
C GLY A 36 -10.02 3.58 -9.17
N GLU A 37 -11.12 2.93 -9.57
CA GLU A 37 -11.71 1.81 -8.82
C GLU A 37 -10.71 0.65 -8.63
N LYS A 38 -9.92 0.31 -9.66
CA LYS A 38 -8.85 -0.70 -9.55
C LYS A 38 -7.76 -0.29 -8.56
N LEU A 39 -7.36 0.98 -8.56
CA LEU A 39 -6.34 1.49 -7.64
C LEU A 39 -6.84 1.54 -6.20
N THR A 40 -8.05 2.06 -5.99
CA THR A 40 -8.71 2.07 -4.67
C THR A 40 -8.84 0.66 -4.10
N ALA A 41 -9.25 -0.31 -4.92
CA ALA A 41 -9.30 -1.70 -4.50
C ALA A 41 -7.91 -2.21 -4.08
N ARG A 42 -6.83 -1.91 -4.81
CA ARG A 42 -5.48 -2.36 -4.43
C ARG A 42 -4.97 -1.70 -3.15
N THR A 43 -5.30 -0.44 -2.90
CA THR A 43 -4.84 0.28 -1.70
C THR A 43 -5.42 -0.26 -0.39
N THR A 44 -6.58 -0.90 -0.43
CA THR A 44 -7.19 -1.51 0.76
C THR A 44 -6.68 -2.92 1.06
N HIS A 45 -5.96 -3.55 0.12
CA HIS A 45 -5.41 -4.88 0.34
C HIS A 45 -4.14 -4.81 1.20
N PRO A 46 -3.90 -5.80 2.08
CA PRO A 46 -2.63 -5.93 2.77
C PRO A 46 -1.46 -5.97 1.78
N MET A 47 -0.37 -5.27 2.10
CA MET A 47 0.83 -5.32 1.28
C MET A 47 1.41 -6.74 1.29
N THR A 48 1.56 -7.34 0.12
CA THR A 48 2.23 -8.63 -0.04
C THR A 48 3.74 -8.45 -0.20
N PRO A 49 4.58 -9.35 0.35
CA PRO A 49 6.02 -9.21 0.23
C PRO A 49 6.48 -9.42 -1.24
N LYS A 50 7.28 -8.49 -1.78
CA LYS A 50 7.66 -8.47 -3.20
C LYS A 50 8.46 -9.69 -3.69
N ARG A 51 9.26 -10.31 -2.82
CA ARG A 51 10.20 -11.38 -3.20
C ARG A 51 9.78 -12.78 -2.76
N ASN A 52 9.09 -12.89 -1.63
CA ASN A 52 8.65 -14.19 -1.11
C ASN A 52 7.22 -14.02 -0.56
N PRO A 53 6.19 -14.57 -1.23
CA PRO A 53 4.79 -14.45 -0.81
C PRO A 53 4.52 -15.12 0.55
N PHE A 54 5.40 -16.02 0.99
CA PHE A 54 5.33 -16.69 2.29
C PHE A 54 6.23 -16.03 3.35
N ALA A 55 6.82 -14.87 3.06
CA ALA A 55 7.63 -14.18 4.05
C ALA A 55 6.77 -13.71 5.21
N VAL A 56 7.08 -14.21 6.40
CA VAL A 56 6.52 -13.71 7.65
C VAL A 56 7.01 -12.28 7.86
N GLN A 57 6.10 -11.38 8.22
CA GLN A 57 6.46 -10.02 8.60
C GLN A 57 7.37 -10.08 9.83
N LYS A 58 8.58 -9.53 9.70
CA LYS A 58 9.50 -9.43 10.85
C LYS A 58 8.85 -8.56 11.92
N PRO A 59 9.01 -8.90 13.22
CA PRO A 59 8.57 -8.01 14.29
C PRO A 59 9.21 -6.63 14.12
N CYS A 60 8.46 -5.57 14.44
CA CYS A 60 8.96 -4.19 14.47
C CYS A 60 9.83 -3.97 15.72
N ASP A 61 10.90 -4.76 15.85
CA ASP A 61 11.96 -4.49 16.82
C ASP A 61 13.03 -3.64 16.14
N LEU A 62 12.85 -2.33 16.21
CA LEU A 62 13.77 -1.35 15.66
C LEU A 62 14.88 -0.98 16.65
N GLY A 63 15.01 -1.69 17.79
CA GLY A 63 15.96 -1.36 18.85
C GLY A 63 15.74 0.03 19.44
N LEU A 64 14.55 0.63 19.23
CA LEU A 64 14.23 1.98 19.70
C LEU A 64 13.93 2.01 21.20
N PHE A 65 13.64 0.84 21.78
CA PHE A 65 13.44 0.67 23.22
C PHE A 65 14.33 -0.48 23.65
N GLU A 66 15.50 -0.12 24.17
CA GLU A 66 16.51 -0.96 24.83
C GLU A 66 15.99 -1.71 26.07
N GLU A 67 14.69 -2.04 26.16
CA GLU A 67 14.11 -2.71 27.33
C GLU A 67 14.81 -4.06 27.62
N VAL A 68 15.19 -4.78 26.56
CA VAL A 68 15.99 -6.02 26.65
C VAL A 68 17.47 -5.74 26.98
N GLY A 69 18.03 -4.62 26.51
CA GLY A 69 19.42 -4.23 26.78
C GLY A 69 19.64 -3.80 28.23
N LEU A 70 18.71 -3.03 28.80
CA LEU A 70 18.74 -2.60 30.20
C LEU A 70 18.55 -3.79 31.15
N ALA A 71 17.65 -4.73 30.84
CA ALA A 71 17.44 -5.92 31.66
C ALA A 71 18.68 -6.85 31.74
N GLN A 72 19.59 -6.81 30.75
CA GLN A 72 20.87 -7.54 30.80
C GLN A 72 21.92 -6.85 31.68
N ILE A 73 21.90 -5.52 31.78
CA ILE A 73 22.81 -4.76 32.64
C ILE A 73 22.47 -5.03 34.12
N ASP A 74 21.18 -4.99 34.48
CA ASP A 74 20.73 -5.27 35.85
C ASP A 74 21.13 -6.68 36.33
N LEU A 75 21.11 -7.67 35.42
CA LEU A 75 21.53 -9.04 35.75
C LEU A 75 23.03 -9.13 36.03
N LEU A 76 23.87 -8.43 35.27
CA LEU A 76 25.31 -8.41 35.47
C LEU A 76 25.67 -7.69 36.78
N ASP A 77 25.02 -6.58 37.08
CA ASP A 77 25.19 -5.85 38.34
C ASP A 77 24.72 -6.69 39.54
N PHE A 78 23.59 -7.41 39.41
CA PHE A 78 23.13 -8.35 40.43
C PHE A 78 24.13 -9.48 40.67
N ILE A 79 24.67 -10.10 39.61
CA ILE A 79 25.66 -11.18 39.71
C ILE A 79 26.96 -10.66 40.35
N ALA A 80 27.45 -9.48 39.96
CA ALA A 80 28.65 -8.88 40.53
C ALA A 80 28.49 -8.60 42.03
N ASN A 81 27.36 -7.99 42.43
CA ASN A 81 27.07 -7.68 43.84
C ASN A 81 26.80 -8.93 44.69
N SER A 82 26.35 -10.04 44.09
CA SER A 82 26.09 -11.30 44.77
C SER A 82 27.33 -12.15 45.02
N ASN A 83 28.40 -11.94 44.22
CA ASN A 83 29.62 -12.77 44.27
C ASN A 83 30.76 -12.15 45.10
N GLY A 84 30.57 -10.96 45.67
CA GLY A 84 31.36 -10.44 46.78
C GLY A 84 32.89 -10.38 46.58
N ASP A 85 33.34 -9.57 45.62
CA ASP A 85 34.67 -8.94 45.66
C ASP A 85 34.57 -7.52 46.22
#